data_AF-A0A2I0QLB2-F1
#
_entry.id   AF-A0A2I0QLB2-F1
#
_cell.length_a   1.000
_cell.length_b   1.000
_cell.length_c   1.000
_cell.angle_alpha   90.00
_cell.angle_beta   90.00
_cell.angle_gamma   90.00
#
_symmetry.space_group_name_H-M   'P 1'
#
loop_
_entity.id
_entity.type
_entity.pdbx_description
1 polymer ?
#
loop_
_entity_poly.entity_id
_entity_poly.type
_entity_poly.pdbx_seq_one_letter_code
_entity_poly.pdbx_strand_id
1 'polypeptide(L)'
;MKFKNIAVLGDNTFGDVLGKKGTESDITLYSYKEESQAISFVVPTEYPGKVQPMAYAINMTDAALVKVDAISRTLGEIIVALECAGIKKGYIVMGENLIKEQVLPLIKGTVLQNYKFIDNDRIAIMDILTKEDISSAAGITKVPIDHFFDVKSV
;
A
#
# COMPACT_ATOMS: atom_id res chain seq x y z
N MET A 1 -12.08 -1.80 -17.72
CA MET A 1 -11.84 -2.24 -16.33
C MET A 1 -10.65 -1.46 -15.81
N LYS A 2 -10.81 -0.64 -14.76
CA LYS A 2 -9.69 0.09 -14.14
C LYS A 2 -8.96 -0.82 -13.15
N PHE A 3 -7.62 -0.81 -13.17
CA PHE A 3 -6.79 -1.58 -12.23
C PHE A 3 -5.96 -0.62 -11.40
N LYS A 4 -5.87 -0.87 -10.09
CA LYS A 4 -5.14 -0.03 -9.14
C LYS A 4 -4.23 -0.92 -8.29
N ASN A 5 -2.95 -0.57 -8.20
CA ASN A 5 -2.00 -1.25 -7.33
C ASN A 5 -1.66 -0.32 -6.15
N ILE A 6 -1.88 -0.80 -4.93
CA ILE A 6 -1.71 -0.02 -3.70
C ILE A 6 -0.81 -0.79 -2.75
N ALA A 7 0.30 -0.18 -2.31
CA ALA A 7 1.12 -0.75 -1.25
C ALA A 7 0.41 -0.59 0.08
N VAL A 8 0.33 -1.66 0.88
CA VAL A 8 -0.23 -1.60 2.24
C VAL A 8 0.94 -1.79 3.21
N LEU A 9 1.20 -0.76 4.01
CA LEU A 9 2.39 -0.65 4.86
C LEU A 9 2.00 -0.40 6.32
N GLY A 10 2.88 -0.79 7.23
CA GLY A 10 2.75 -0.56 8.68
C GLY A 10 2.18 -1.75 9.45
N ASP A 11 1.10 -2.34 8.95
CA ASP A 11 0.50 -3.57 9.48
C ASP A 11 0.31 -4.60 8.36
N ASN A 12 1.02 -5.72 8.45
CA ASN A 12 0.99 -6.77 7.43
C ASN A 12 -0.31 -7.59 7.46
N THR A 13 -1.08 -7.54 8.55
CA THR A 13 -2.38 -8.24 8.63
C THR A 13 -3.51 -7.44 7.99
N PHE A 14 -3.27 -6.15 7.71
CA PHE A 14 -4.31 -5.25 7.20
C PHE A 14 -4.83 -5.67 5.81
N GLY A 15 -4.03 -6.38 5.02
CA GLY A 15 -4.46 -6.96 3.75
C GLY A 15 -5.67 -7.91 3.88
N ASP A 16 -5.73 -8.70 4.96
CA ASP A 16 -6.81 -9.66 5.22
C ASP A 16 -8.17 -8.96 5.42
N VAL A 17 -8.14 -7.73 5.93
CA VAL A 17 -9.34 -6.89 6.11
C VAL A 17 -9.81 -6.30 4.78
N LEU A 18 -8.88 -6.02 3.87
CA LEU A 18 -9.15 -5.30 2.63
C LEU A 18 -9.63 -6.23 1.51
N GLY A 19 -8.93 -7.34 1.26
CA GLY A 19 -9.15 -8.12 0.04
C GLY A 19 -9.14 -9.63 0.25
N LYS A 20 -9.41 -10.33 -0.85
CA LYS A 20 -9.20 -11.78 -0.91
C LYS A 20 -7.71 -12.04 -1.08
N LYS A 21 -7.14 -12.82 -0.15
CA LYS A 21 -5.74 -13.27 -0.20
C LYS A 21 -5.49 -14.10 -1.46
N GLY A 22 -4.39 -13.80 -2.14
CA GLY A 22 -3.91 -14.46 -3.36
C GLY A 22 -2.53 -15.05 -3.16
N THR A 23 -1.60 -14.76 -4.07
CA THR A 23 -0.19 -15.17 -3.99
C THR A 23 0.44 -14.66 -2.70
N GLU A 24 1.14 -15.55 -2.00
CA GLU A 24 1.85 -15.27 -0.74
C GLU A 24 3.28 -15.80 -0.85
N SER A 25 4.24 -14.91 -0.64
CA SER A 25 5.68 -15.17 -0.62
C SER A 25 6.35 -14.18 0.34
N ASP A 26 7.43 -13.52 -0.05
CA ASP A 26 8.02 -12.40 0.70
C ASP A 26 7.10 -11.15 0.68
N ILE A 27 6.25 -11.06 -0.34
CA ILE A 27 5.10 -10.18 -0.45
C ILE A 27 3.79 -11.00 -0.52
N THR A 28 2.68 -10.42 -0.09
CA THR A 28 1.34 -11.01 -0.28
C THR A 28 0.47 -10.08 -1.10
N LEU A 29 -0.21 -10.66 -2.11
CA LEU A 29 -1.17 -9.97 -2.95
C LEU A 29 -2.58 -10.24 -2.44
N TYR A 30 -3.32 -9.16 -2.19
CA TYR A 30 -4.75 -9.21 -1.93
C TYR A 30 -5.51 -8.56 -3.08
N SER A 31 -6.68 -9.09 -3.40
CA SER A 31 -7.49 -8.59 -4.51
C SER A 31 -8.90 -8.22 -4.07
N TYR A 32 -9.38 -7.10 -4.58
CA TYR A 32 -10.77 -6.67 -4.50
C TYR A 32 -11.27 -6.36 -5.90
N LYS A 33 -12.45 -6.87 -6.27
CA LYS A 33 -12.99 -6.74 -7.63
C LYS A 33 -14.46 -6.36 -7.60
N GLU A 34 -14.82 -5.39 -8.42
CA GLU A 34 -16.17 -5.01 -8.78
C GLU A 34 -16.35 -5.08 -10.31
N GLU A 35 -17.54 -4.82 -10.82
CA GLU A 35 -17.87 -4.97 -12.25
C GLU A 35 -16.96 -4.15 -13.18
N SER A 36 -16.59 -2.93 -12.77
CA SER A 36 -15.84 -1.99 -13.63
C SER A 36 -14.38 -1.77 -13.20
N GLN A 37 -13.95 -2.32 -12.07
CA GLN A 37 -12.62 -2.08 -11.51
C GLN A 37 -12.10 -3.23 -10.64
N ALA A 38 -10.77 -3.29 -10.48
CA ALA A 38 -10.11 -4.12 -9.50
C ALA A 38 -8.98 -3.36 -8.80
N ILE A 39 -8.79 -3.69 -7.52
CA ILE A 39 -7.73 -3.16 -6.67
C ILE A 39 -6.87 -4.35 -6.23
N SER A 40 -5.57 -4.24 -6.46
CA SER A 40 -4.56 -5.14 -5.92
C SER A 40 -3.83 -4.43 -4.80
N PHE A 41 -3.84 -5.03 -3.61
CA PHE A 41 -3.06 -4.59 -2.47
C PHE A 41 -1.80 -5.43 -2.37
N VAL A 42 -0.65 -4.77 -2.23
CA VAL A 42 0.65 -5.41 -2.13
C VAL A 42 1.17 -5.19 -0.71
N VAL A 43 1.26 -6.27 0.06
CA VAL A 43 1.71 -6.25 1.46
C VAL A 43 3.13 -6.84 1.53
N PRO A 44 4.12 -6.16 2.13
CA PRO A 44 5.46 -6.70 2.31
C PRO A 44 5.54 -7.63 3.54
N THR A 45 5.05 -8.86 3.40
CA THR A 45 4.85 -9.83 4.50
C THR A 45 6.10 -10.09 5.35
N GLU A 46 7.28 -10.14 4.74
CA GLU A 46 8.54 -10.37 5.46
C GLU A 46 9.17 -9.10 6.07
N TYR A 47 8.65 -7.90 5.78
CA TYR A 47 9.05 -6.66 6.46
C TYR A 47 8.36 -6.56 7.84
N PRO A 48 9.03 -6.15 8.93
CA PRO A 48 10.34 -5.51 9.02
C PRO A 48 11.55 -6.45 9.14
N GLY A 49 11.38 -7.77 9.01
CA GLY A 49 12.49 -8.72 9.06
C GLY A 49 13.48 -8.57 7.90
N LYS A 50 12.98 -8.27 6.70
CA LYS A 50 13.77 -7.92 5.51
C LYS A 50 13.27 -6.61 4.91
N VAL A 51 14.17 -5.78 4.40
CA VAL A 51 13.82 -4.47 3.79
C VAL A 51 13.39 -4.60 2.33
N GLN A 52 13.88 -5.62 1.63
CA GLN A 52 13.64 -5.86 0.20
C GLN A 52 12.14 -5.99 -0.15
N PRO A 53 11.32 -6.73 0.62
CA PRO A 53 9.89 -6.86 0.33
C PRO A 53 9.15 -5.51 0.34
N MET A 54 9.51 -4.59 1.24
CA MET A 54 8.95 -3.23 1.26
C MET A 54 9.31 -2.48 -0.02
N ALA A 55 10.56 -2.56 -0.47
CA ALA A 55 10.98 -1.93 -1.71
C ALA A 55 10.24 -2.53 -2.93
N TYR A 56 10.06 -3.86 -2.99
CA TYR A 56 9.31 -4.51 -4.05
C TYR A 56 7.85 -4.06 -4.06
N ALA A 57 7.19 -4.06 -2.90
CA ALA A 57 5.81 -3.60 -2.77
C ALA A 57 5.64 -2.16 -3.24
N ILE A 58 6.50 -1.25 -2.82
CA ILE A 58 6.45 0.16 -3.20
C ILE A 58 6.65 0.33 -4.73
N ASN A 59 7.64 -0.34 -5.32
CA ASN A 59 7.97 -0.18 -6.74
C ASN A 59 6.91 -0.73 -7.71
N MET A 60 5.99 -1.59 -7.25
CA MET A 60 4.91 -2.14 -8.07
C MET A 60 3.60 -1.35 -7.97
N THR A 61 3.59 -0.25 -7.20
CA THR A 61 2.35 0.44 -6.80
C THR A 61 2.39 1.91 -7.15
N ASP A 62 1.20 2.47 -7.40
CA ASP A 62 1.02 3.87 -7.77
C ASP A 62 0.54 4.74 -6.59
N ALA A 63 0.15 4.09 -5.50
CA ALA A 63 -0.27 4.73 -4.26
C ALA A 63 0.08 3.86 -3.05
N ALA A 64 0.10 4.47 -1.87
CA ALA A 64 0.31 3.76 -0.60
C ALA A 64 -0.84 3.97 0.38
N LEU A 65 -1.13 2.93 1.16
CA LEU A 65 -2.03 2.92 2.29
C LEU A 65 -1.20 2.57 3.53
N VAL A 66 -0.97 3.57 4.38
CA VAL A 66 -0.10 3.45 5.56
C VAL A 66 -0.97 3.32 6.81
N LYS A 67 -0.95 2.14 7.43
CA LYS A 67 -1.58 1.89 8.73
C LYS A 67 -0.61 2.30 9.84
N VAL A 68 -1.03 3.22 10.70
CA VAL A 68 -0.17 3.81 11.74
C VAL A 68 -0.75 3.51 13.12
N ASP A 69 -0.34 2.39 13.70
CA ASP A 69 -0.80 1.96 15.03
C ASP A 69 0.12 2.43 16.17
N ALA A 70 1.36 2.82 15.86
CA ALA A 70 2.31 3.37 16.81
C ALA A 70 3.36 4.25 16.13
N ILE A 71 3.86 5.27 16.85
CA ILE A 71 5.10 5.95 16.47
C ILE A 71 6.25 4.98 16.76
N SER A 72 6.81 4.42 15.70
CA SER A 72 7.78 3.33 15.79
C SER A 72 8.94 3.56 14.83
N ARG A 73 10.00 2.76 15.00
CA ARG A 73 11.10 2.67 14.04
C ARG A 73 10.59 2.33 12.63
N THR A 74 9.69 1.36 12.53
CA THR A 74 9.05 0.92 11.29
C THR A 74 8.34 2.07 10.58
N LEU A 75 7.59 2.90 11.32
CA LEU A 75 6.94 4.09 10.75
C LEU A 75 7.97 5.05 10.14
N GLY A 76 9.08 5.32 10.84
CA GLY A 76 10.15 6.16 10.32
C GLY A 76 10.78 5.62 9.03
N GLU A 77 11.02 4.31 8.98
CA GLU A 77 11.53 3.62 7.78
C GLU A 77 10.55 3.72 6.61
N ILE A 78 9.25 3.52 6.85
CA ILE A 78 8.19 3.66 5.83
C ILE A 78 8.13 5.09 5.28
N ILE A 79 8.21 6.11 6.15
CA ILE A 79 8.21 7.52 5.74
C ILE A 79 9.37 7.79 4.77
N VAL A 80 10.58 7.36 5.13
CA VAL A 80 11.78 7.53 4.29
C VAL A 80 11.65 6.76 2.99
N ALA A 81 11.19 5.51 3.03
CA ALA A 81 11.05 4.67 1.84
C ALA A 81 10.06 5.27 0.82
N LEU A 82 8.91 5.78 1.27
CA LEU A 82 7.92 6.41 0.42
C LEU A 82 8.42 7.75 -0.17
N GLU A 83 9.15 8.54 0.62
CA GLU A 83 9.80 9.77 0.15
C GLU A 83 10.81 9.46 -0.96
N CYS A 84 11.71 8.50 -0.72
CA CYS A 84 12.72 8.10 -1.69
C CYS A 84 12.10 7.54 -2.99
N ALA A 85 11.00 6.81 -2.88
CA ALA A 85 10.27 6.28 -4.04
C ALA A 85 9.39 7.33 -4.74
N GLY A 86 9.13 8.48 -4.10
CA GLY A 86 8.31 9.54 -4.66
C GLY A 86 6.82 9.17 -4.80
N ILE A 87 6.29 8.28 -3.95
CA ILE A 87 4.88 7.89 -3.97
C ILE A 87 4.03 9.04 -3.41
N LYS A 88 3.54 9.91 -4.28
CA LYS A 88 2.82 11.15 -3.90
C LYS A 88 1.35 10.94 -3.54
N LYS A 89 0.73 9.88 -4.07
CA LYS A 89 -0.67 9.54 -3.78
C LYS A 89 -0.69 8.52 -2.64
N GLY A 90 -1.48 8.78 -1.62
CA GLY A 90 -1.65 7.81 -0.56
C GLY A 90 -2.58 8.26 0.56
N TYR A 91 -2.73 7.34 1.51
CA TYR A 91 -3.70 7.44 2.59
C TYR A 91 -3.06 6.98 3.89
N ILE A 92 -3.51 7.56 4.99
CA ILE A 92 -3.08 7.21 6.35
C ILE A 92 -4.30 6.72 7.11
N VAL A 93 -4.23 5.50 7.63
CA VAL A 93 -5.22 4.92 8.55
C VAL A 93 -4.62 4.94 9.94
N MET A 94 -5.24 5.65 10.86
CA MET A 94 -4.76 5.76 12.24
C MET A 94 -5.18 4.52 13.06
N GLY A 95 -4.34 4.10 14.00
CA GLY A 95 -4.72 3.19 15.07
C GLY A 95 -5.52 3.90 16.16
N GLU A 96 -6.23 3.14 16.98
CA GLU A 96 -7.11 3.66 18.04
C GLU A 96 -6.36 4.43 19.13
N ASN A 97 -5.09 4.10 19.35
CA ASN A 97 -4.27 4.65 20.44
C ASN A 97 -3.41 5.85 20.04
N LEU A 98 -3.57 6.40 18.83
CA LEU A 98 -2.82 7.56 18.37
C LEU A 98 -3.74 8.73 18.04
N ILE A 99 -3.27 9.93 18.36
CA ILE A 99 -3.88 11.17 17.91
C ILE A 99 -3.12 11.71 16.70
N LYS A 100 -3.85 12.35 15.78
CA LYS A 100 -3.32 12.86 14.51
C LYS A 100 -2.18 13.85 14.72
N GLU A 101 -2.26 14.66 15.77
CA GLU A 101 -1.32 15.71 16.14
C GLU A 101 0.09 15.17 16.44
N GLN A 102 0.20 13.89 16.80
CA GLN A 102 1.49 13.24 17.02
C GLN A 102 2.17 12.80 15.71
N VAL A 103 1.38 12.48 14.67
CA VAL A 103 1.89 12.01 13.37
C VAL A 103 2.22 13.18 12.44
N LEU A 104 1.45 14.26 12.50
CA LEU A 104 1.63 15.44 11.63
C LEU A 104 3.06 16.00 11.62
N PRO A 105 3.77 16.16 12.76
CA PRO A 105 5.14 16.64 12.77
C PRO A 105 6.12 15.69 12.09
N LEU A 106 5.87 14.37 12.13
CA LEU A 106 6.74 13.34 11.58
C LEU A 106 6.69 13.25 10.06
N ILE A 107 5.52 13.53 9.48
CA ILE A 107 5.30 13.49 8.03
C ILE A 107 5.52 14.85 7.36
N LYS A 108 5.73 15.92 8.14
CA LYS A 108 5.92 17.27 7.62
C LYS A 108 7.17 17.33 6.72
N GLY A 109 7.01 17.87 5.51
CA GLY A 109 8.11 17.99 4.56
C GLY A 109 8.39 16.73 3.74
N THR A 110 7.60 15.67 3.90
CA THR A 110 7.70 14.42 3.11
C THR A 110 6.48 14.25 2.19
N VAL A 111 6.50 13.25 1.31
CA VAL A 111 5.36 12.93 0.44
C VAL A 111 4.10 12.59 1.24
N LEU A 112 4.25 12.02 2.45
CA LEU A 112 3.13 11.68 3.33
C LEU A 112 2.38 12.91 3.84
N GLN A 113 2.98 14.11 3.83
CA GLN A 113 2.27 15.34 4.23
C GLN A 113 1.01 15.59 3.37
N ASN A 114 0.99 15.05 2.15
CA ASN A 114 -0.10 15.19 1.19
C ASN A 114 -1.11 14.02 1.25
N TYR A 115 -0.88 13.02 2.11
CA TYR A 115 -1.74 11.85 2.20
C TYR A 115 -3.03 12.18 2.95
N LYS A 116 -4.12 11.55 2.52
CA LYS A 116 -5.43 11.75 3.15
C LYS A 116 -5.57 10.83 4.37
N PHE A 117 -6.00 11.38 5.49
CA PHE A 117 -6.38 10.58 6.65
C PHE A 117 -7.76 9.98 6.39
N ILE A 118 -7.89 8.68 6.61
CA ILE A 118 -9.13 7.93 6.44
C ILE A 118 -9.41 7.11 7.69
N ASP A 119 -10.69 6.88 7.96
CA ASP A 119 -11.12 6.11 9.11
C ASP A 119 -10.66 4.66 9.01
N ASN A 120 -10.39 4.04 10.16
CA ASN A 120 -10.06 2.62 10.25
C ASN A 120 -11.32 1.75 10.13
N ASP A 121 -12.06 1.95 9.04
CA ASP A 121 -13.26 1.21 8.69
C ASP A 121 -13.14 0.72 7.25
N ARG A 122 -13.38 -0.57 7.04
CA ARG A 122 -13.24 -1.21 5.73
C ARG A 122 -14.11 -0.54 4.67
N ILE A 123 -15.34 -0.16 5.02
CA ILE A 123 -16.30 0.41 4.06
C ILE A 123 -15.82 1.80 3.65
N ALA A 124 -15.44 2.64 4.61
CA ALA A 124 -14.89 3.97 4.35
C ALA A 124 -13.62 3.93 3.49
N ILE A 125 -12.69 3.01 3.80
CA ILE A 125 -11.46 2.81 3.02
C ILE A 125 -11.82 2.43 1.58
N MET A 126 -12.65 1.42 1.38
CA MET A 126 -12.99 0.95 0.05
C MET A 126 -13.76 1.97 -0.78
N ASP A 127 -14.67 2.73 -0.16
CA ASP A 127 -15.41 3.79 -0.84
C ASP A 127 -14.45 4.85 -1.43
N ILE A 128 -13.45 5.27 -0.66
CA ILE A 128 -12.43 6.23 -1.09
C ILE A 128 -11.55 5.62 -2.19
N LEU A 129 -10.99 4.44 -1.95
CA LEU A 129 -10.06 3.80 -2.90
C LEU A 129 -10.70 3.45 -4.24
N THR A 130 -12.01 3.16 -4.24
CA THR A 130 -12.82 2.91 -5.44
C THR A 130 -13.04 4.17 -6.26
N LYS A 131 -13.33 5.30 -5.62
CA LYS A 131 -13.63 6.57 -6.31
C LYS A 131 -12.38 7.28 -6.85
N GLU A 132 -11.26 7.11 -6.17
CA GLU A 132 -10.02 7.81 -6.49
C GLU A 132 -9.36 7.29 -7.77
N ASP A 133 -8.83 8.21 -8.59
CA ASP A 133 -8.11 7.85 -9.80
C ASP A 133 -6.63 7.60 -9.50
N ILE A 134 -6.32 6.33 -9.23
CA ILE A 134 -4.96 5.83 -9.05
C ILE A 134 -4.52 5.27 -10.40
N SER A 135 -4.11 6.16 -11.31
CA SER A 135 -3.55 5.81 -12.61
C SER A 135 -2.02 5.91 -12.56
N SER A 136 -1.35 4.92 -13.16
CA SER A 136 0.09 4.95 -13.38
C SER A 136 0.47 6.09 -14.32
N ALA A 137 1.63 6.69 -14.09
CA ALA A 137 2.13 7.79 -14.92
C ALA A 137 2.28 7.35 -16.39
N ALA A 138 1.85 8.19 -17.32
CA ALA A 138 2.06 7.95 -18.75
C ALA A 138 3.57 7.88 -19.06
N GLY A 139 3.99 6.84 -19.77
CA GLY A 139 5.41 6.64 -20.06
C GLY A 139 5.69 5.35 -20.83
N ILE A 140 6.96 4.98 -20.92
CA ILE A 140 7.41 3.72 -21.52
C ILE A 140 6.82 2.56 -20.71
N THR A 141 6.21 1.60 -21.41
CA THR A 141 5.68 0.38 -20.78
C THR A 141 6.81 -0.39 -20.08
N LYS A 142 6.64 -0.62 -18.79
CA LYS A 142 7.53 -1.44 -17.96
C LYS A 142 6.68 -2.51 -17.28
N VAL A 143 7.18 -3.74 -17.28
CA VAL A 143 6.52 -4.88 -16.63
C VAL A 143 7.51 -5.47 -15.63
N PRO A 144 7.44 -5.09 -14.34
CA PRO A 144 8.22 -5.77 -13.30
C PRO A 144 7.72 -7.21 -13.17
N ILE A 145 8.66 -8.17 -13.13
CA ILE A 145 8.35 -9.58 -12.91
C ILE A 145 8.60 -9.86 -11.43
N ASP A 146 7.54 -10.23 -10.72
CA ASP A 146 7.58 -10.60 -9.29
C ASP A 146 7.66 -12.11 -9.10
N HIS A 147 6.87 -12.89 -9.85
CA HIS A 147 6.86 -14.35 -9.78
C HIS A 147 6.96 -14.99 -11.17
N PHE A 148 7.67 -16.13 -11.24
CA PHE A 148 7.77 -16.99 -12.41
C PHE A 148 7.66 -18.45 -11.98
N PHE A 149 6.76 -19.20 -12.60
CA PHE A 149 6.55 -20.63 -12.35
C PHE A 149 5.93 -21.33 -13.56
N ASP A 150 6.15 -22.63 -13.68
CA ASP A 150 5.56 -23.45 -14.73
C ASP A 150 4.09 -23.81 -14.42
N VAL A 151 3.23 -23.75 -15.43
CA VAL A 151 1.82 -24.17 -15.33
C VAL A 151 1.59 -25.35 -16.25
N LYS A 152 1.13 -26.49 -15.71
CA LYS A 152 0.75 -27.64 -16.54
C LYS A 152 -0.43 -27.23 -17.42
N SER A 153 -0.30 -27.40 -18.74
CA SER A 153 -1.31 -27.17 -19.79
C SER A 153 -1.27 -25.80 -20.51
N VAL A 154 -0.16 -25.06 -20.43
CA VAL A 154 0.19 -24.01 -21.40
C VAL A 154 1.38 -24.46 -22.24
#